data_AF-A0A941UVF4-F1
#
_entry.id   AF-A0A941UVF4-F1
#
_cell.length_a   1.000
_cell.length_b   1.000
_cell.length_c   1.000
_cell.angle_alpha   90.00
_cell.angle_beta   90.00
_cell.angle_gamma   90.00
#
_symmetry.space_group_name_H-M   'P 1'
#
loop_
_entity.id
_entity.type
_entity.pdbx_description
1 polymer ?
#
loop_
_entity_poly.entity_id
_entity_poly.type
_entity_poly.pdbx_seq_one_letter_code
_entity_poly.pdbx_strand_id
1 'polypeptide(L)'
;SRHAQKPLDPRRYPDLATRGYAFREACSQCHALPDPKSHDAREWPDVVARMERNMQWMNRIVGSRPDSREPELKVDEIVDYLKRHAATSLAR
;
A
#
# COMPACT_ATOMS: atom_id res chain seq x y z
N SER A 1 -15.80 -10.64 2.61
CA SER A 1 -15.62 -10.41 4.06
C SER A 1 -15.49 -8.91 4.31
N ARG A 2 -15.63 -8.44 5.55
CA ARG A 2 -15.55 -7.00 5.91
C ARG A 2 -14.25 -6.31 5.48
N HIS A 3 -13.18 -7.09 5.29
CA HIS A 3 -11.83 -6.63 4.93
C HIS A 3 -11.40 -7.08 3.54
N ALA A 4 -12.34 -7.47 2.69
CA ALA A 4 -12.02 -7.73 1.29
C ALA A 4 -11.46 -6.45 0.68
N GLN A 5 -10.32 -6.58 0.01
CA GLN A 5 -9.66 -5.44 -0.63
C GLN A 5 -10.57 -4.86 -1.71
N LYS A 6 -10.85 -3.57 -1.61
CA LYS A 6 -11.60 -2.83 -2.63
C LYS A 6 -10.60 -2.10 -3.53
N PRO A 7 -10.75 -2.19 -4.85
CA PRO A 7 -9.87 -1.46 -5.76
C PRO A 7 -10.08 0.05 -5.60
N LEU A 8 -9.00 0.80 -5.61
CA LEU A 8 -8.98 2.26 -5.68
C LEU A 8 -9.59 2.75 -7.00
N ASP A 9 -10.34 3.86 -6.95
CA ASP A 9 -10.72 4.65 -8.13
C ASP A 9 -9.74 5.82 -8.28
N PRO A 10 -8.84 5.82 -9.28
CA PRO A 10 -7.78 6.84 -9.42
C PRO A 10 -8.31 8.27 -9.53
N ARG A 11 -9.54 8.46 -10.03
CA ARG A 11 -10.15 9.79 -10.19
C ARG A 11 -10.42 10.47 -8.84
N ARG A 12 -10.48 9.70 -7.75
CA ARG A 12 -10.65 10.20 -6.38
C ARG A 12 -9.33 10.62 -5.72
N TYR A 13 -8.20 10.35 -6.38
CA TYR A 13 -6.85 10.52 -5.86
C TYR A 13 -5.95 11.23 -6.88
N PRO A 14 -6.14 12.54 -7.12
CA PRO A 14 -5.39 13.28 -8.15
C PRO A 14 -3.89 13.37 -7.84
N ASP A 15 -3.48 13.17 -6.59
CA ASP A 15 -2.08 13.16 -6.15
C ASP A 15 -1.43 11.76 -6.22
N LEU A 16 -2.15 10.73 -6.69
CA LEU A 16 -1.65 9.35 -6.78
C LEU A 16 -0.39 9.25 -7.65
N ALA A 17 -0.31 10.04 -8.72
CA ALA A 17 0.85 10.04 -9.62
C ALA A 17 2.07 10.76 -9.06
N THR A 18 1.92 11.56 -8.00
CA THR A 18 2.99 12.32 -7.38
C THR A 18 3.24 11.81 -5.96
N ARG A 19 2.49 12.28 -4.98
CA ARG A 19 2.61 11.90 -3.56
C ARG A 19 2.31 10.41 -3.32
N GLY A 20 1.49 9.80 -4.17
CA GLY A 20 1.14 8.39 -4.09
C GLY A 20 2.03 7.47 -4.91
N TYR A 21 3.14 7.95 -5.48
CA TYR A 21 3.97 7.16 -6.39
C TYR A 21 4.47 5.86 -5.76
N ALA A 22 5.11 5.92 -4.58
CA ALA A 22 5.60 4.73 -3.89
C ALA A 22 4.48 3.73 -3.57
N PHE A 23 3.31 4.23 -3.14
CA PHE A 23 2.13 3.42 -2.92
C PHE A 23 1.65 2.72 -4.19
N ARG A 24 1.56 3.45 -5.31
CA ARG A 24 1.15 2.91 -6.61
C ARG A 24 2.11 1.82 -7.08
N GLU A 25 3.41 2.09 -7.09
CA GLU A 25 4.41 1.16 -7.63
C GLU A 25 4.58 -0.09 -6.76
N ALA A 26 4.51 0.03 -5.43
CA ALA A 26 4.67 -1.12 -4.53
C ALA A 26 3.40 -1.96 -4.43
N CYS A 27 2.25 -1.33 -4.17
CA CYS A 27 1.02 -2.05 -3.82
C CYS A 27 0.27 -2.63 -5.03
N SER A 28 0.64 -2.26 -6.27
CA SER A 28 0.04 -2.80 -7.50
C SER A 28 0.75 -4.04 -8.06
N GLN A 29 1.88 -4.47 -7.46
CA GLN A 29 2.69 -5.56 -8.01
C GLN A 29 1.96 -6.92 -7.99
N CYS A 30 1.09 -7.13 -7.01
CA CYS A 30 0.47 -8.44 -6.78
C CYS A 30 -1.05 -8.46 -7.01
N HIS A 31 -1.73 -7.31 -6.92
CA HIS A 31 -3.18 -7.18 -7.01
C HIS A 31 -3.57 -5.72 -7.29
N ALA A 32 -4.87 -5.45 -7.45
CA ALA A 32 -5.36 -4.08 -7.58
C ALA A 32 -4.99 -3.21 -6.36
N LEU A 33 -4.78 -1.90 -6.58
CA LEU A 33 -4.47 -0.97 -5.49
C LEU A 33 -5.61 -0.93 -4.47
N PRO A 34 -5.33 -1.04 -3.15
CA PRO A 34 -6.37 -0.89 -2.14
C PRO A 34 -6.89 0.55 -2.10
N ASP A 35 -8.20 0.75 -1.94
CA ASP A 35 -8.77 2.05 -1.59
C ASP A 35 -8.25 2.46 -0.19
N PRO A 36 -7.54 3.60 -0.03
CA PRO A 36 -7.07 4.11 1.26
C PRO A 36 -8.18 4.25 2.33
N LYS A 37 -9.45 4.33 1.93
CA LYS A 37 -10.60 4.37 2.85
C LYS A 37 -11.03 3.01 3.39
N SER A 38 -10.32 1.93 3.05
CA SER A 38 -10.61 0.58 3.57
C SER A 38 -10.21 0.39 5.03
N HIS A 39 -9.35 1.26 5.56
CA HIS A 39 -8.82 1.20 6.92
C HIS A 39 -8.73 2.60 7.55
N ASP A 40 -8.72 2.63 8.88
CA ASP A 40 -8.40 3.85 9.65
C ASP A 40 -6.90 4.19 9.52
N ALA A 41 -6.55 5.48 9.68
CA ALA A 41 -5.16 5.95 9.60
C ALA A 41 -4.21 5.18 10.56
N ARG A 42 -4.70 4.78 11.72
CA ARG A 42 -3.95 4.02 12.72
C ARG A 42 -3.70 2.55 12.35
N GLU A 43 -4.48 1.99 11.43
CA GLU A 43 -4.35 0.57 11.02
C GLU A 43 -3.39 0.40 9.84
N TRP A 44 -3.17 1.44 9.04
CA TRP A 44 -2.34 1.37 7.83
C TRP A 44 -0.90 0.91 8.06
N PRO A 45 -0.18 1.32 9.13
CA PRO A 45 1.16 0.79 9.41
C PRO A 45 1.19 -0.75 9.49
N ASP A 46 0.23 -1.36 10.19
CA ASP A 46 0.17 -2.82 10.35
C ASP A 46 -0.18 -3.53 9.03
N VAL A 47 -1.03 -2.91 8.22
CA VAL A 47 -1.39 -3.42 6.89
C VAL A 47 -0.18 -3.43 5.96
N VAL A 48 0.59 -2.33 5.91
CA VAL A 48 1.80 -2.22 5.08
C VAL A 48 2.89 -3.17 5.58
N ALA A 49 3.09 -3.29 6.89
CA ALA A 49 4.04 -4.25 7.45
C ALA A 49 3.70 -5.72 7.08
N ARG A 50 2.41 -6.06 7.00
CA ARG A 50 1.98 -7.38 6.50
C ARG A 50 2.26 -7.54 5.01
N MET A 51 2.01 -6.51 4.20
CA MET A 51 2.32 -6.52 2.77
C MET A 51 3.82 -6.75 2.53
N GLU A 52 4.68 -6.01 3.24
CA GLU A 52 6.13 -6.15 3.14
C GLU A 52 6.60 -7.57 3.46
N ARG A 53 6.11 -8.16 4.56
CA ARG A 53 6.42 -9.57 4.89
C ARG A 53 5.98 -10.55 3.81
N ASN A 54 4.83 -10.32 3.18
CA ASN A 54 4.35 -11.15 2.08
C ASN A 54 5.25 -11.00 0.84
N MET A 55 5.70 -9.78 0.50
CA MET A 55 6.64 -9.56 -0.59
C MET A 55 7.98 -10.25 -0.33
N GLN A 56 8.52 -10.13 0.88
CA GLN A 56 9.74 -10.83 1.28
C GLN A 56 9.59 -12.35 1.18
N TRP A 57 8.43 -12.89 1.57
CA TRP A 57 8.14 -14.32 1.43
C TRP A 57 8.09 -14.75 -0.05
N MET A 58 7.44 -13.96 -0.91
CA MET A 58 7.42 -14.22 -2.35
C MET A 58 8.82 -14.24 -2.96
N ASN A 59 9.70 -13.30 -2.59
CA ASN A 59 11.09 -13.28 -3.05
C ASN A 59 11.85 -14.55 -2.64
N ARG A 60 11.59 -15.08 -1.43
CA ARG A 60 12.20 -16.35 -0.96
C ARG A 60 11.71 -17.56 -1.75
N ILE A 61 10.42 -17.62 -2.08
CA ILE A 61 9.83 -18.77 -2.78
C ILE A 61 10.14 -18.75 -4.28
N VAL A 62 10.11 -17.58 -4.92
CA VAL A 62 10.43 -17.41 -6.35
C VAL A 62 11.94 -17.41 -6.60
N GLY A 63 12.76 -17.21 -5.55
CA GLY A 63 14.20 -17.15 -5.67
C GLY A 63 14.71 -15.84 -6.28
N SER A 64 13.89 -14.78 -6.23
CA SER A 64 14.26 -13.46 -6.73
C SER A 64 15.38 -12.87 -5.87
N ARG A 65 16.49 -12.48 -6.50
CA ARG A 65 17.52 -11.66 -5.87
C ARG A 65 17.11 -10.18 -5.96
N PRO A 66 17.32 -9.37 -4.91
CA PRO A 66 17.11 -7.94 -5.01
C PRO A 66 17.98 -7.35 -6.15
N ASP A 67 17.37 -6.66 -7.09
CA ASP A 67 18.10 -5.91 -8.11
C ASP A 67 18.32 -4.48 -7.61
N SER A 68 19.58 -4.06 -7.51
CA SER A 68 19.96 -2.71 -7.08
C SER A 68 19.42 -1.57 -7.98
N ARG A 69 18.94 -1.90 -9.19
CA ARG A 69 18.31 -0.94 -10.11
C ARG A 69 16.82 -0.79 -9.85
N GLU A 70 16.21 -1.71 -9.09
CA GLU A 70 14.80 -1.59 -8.71
C GLU A 70 14.62 -0.51 -7.64
N PRO A 71 13.49 0.21 -7.66
CA PRO A 71 13.16 1.15 -6.60
C PRO A 71 13.09 0.42 -5.25
N GLU A 72 13.73 1.00 -4.24
CA GLU A 72 13.56 0.55 -2.86
C GLU A 72 12.09 0.72 -2.42
N LEU A 73 11.59 -0.22 -1.61
CA LEU A 73 10.28 -0.09 -0.97
C LEU A 73 10.30 1.06 0.04
N LYS A 74 9.71 2.20 -0.31
CA LYS A 74 9.59 3.38 0.57
C LYS A 74 8.41 3.24 1.53
N VAL A 75 8.55 2.39 2.56
CA VAL A 75 7.48 2.07 3.53
C VAL A 75 6.89 3.34 4.16
N ASP A 76 7.72 4.29 4.58
CA ASP A 76 7.26 5.51 5.23
C ASP A 76 6.38 6.36 4.30
N GLU A 77 6.77 6.52 3.03
CA GLU A 77 5.99 7.26 2.03
C GLU A 77 4.64 6.58 1.74
N ILE A 78 4.63 5.25 1.69
CA ILE A 78 3.42 4.45 1.48
C ILE A 78 2.46 4.64 2.65
N VAL A 79 2.95 4.49 3.89
CA VAL A 79 2.16 4.67 5.11
C VAL A 79 1.63 6.09 5.20
N ASP A 80 2.46 7.09 4.91
CA ASP A 80 2.07 8.49 4.92
C ASP A 80 0.95 8.79 3.92
N TYR A 81 1.05 8.28 2.70
CA TYR A 81 0.03 8.46 1.69
C TYR A 81 -1.30 7.83 2.13
N LEU A 82 -1.26 6.59 2.60
CA LEU A 82 -2.43 5.86 3.07
C LEU A 82 -3.10 6.53 4.28
N LYS A 83 -2.32 7.05 5.22
CA LYS A 83 -2.83 7.77 6.40
C LYS A 83 -3.54 9.06 6.02
N ARG A 84 -2.98 9.84 5.07
CA ARG A 84 -3.59 11.10 4.60
C ARG A 84 -4.95 10.88 3.94
N HIS A 85 -5.12 9.74 3.29
CA HIS A 85 -6.31 9.39 2.52
C HIS A 85 -7.22 8.37 3.22
N ALA A 86 -6.92 8.05 4.48
CA ALA A 86 -7.60 7.03 5.25
C ALA A 86 -9.09 7.33 5.47
N ALA A 87 -9.85 6.31 5.89
CA ALA A 87 -11.14 6.57 6.47
C ALA A 87 -10.96 7.51 7.67
N THR A 88 -11.77 8.57 7.73
CA THR A 88 -11.88 9.37 8.94
C THR A 88 -12.56 8.50 9.97
N SER A 89 -11.83 8.14 11.03
CA SER A 89 -12.44 7.48 12.18
C SER A 89 -13.49 8.44 12.74
N LEU A 90 -14.78 8.12 12.56
CA LEU A 90 -15.80 8.66 13.45
C LEU A 90 -15.45 8.09 14.82
N ALA A 91 -15.14 8.98 15.77
CA ALA A 91 -14.93 8.60 17.16
C ALA A 91 -16.08 7.66 17.57
N ARG A 92 -15.73 6.44 17.96
CA ARG A 92 -16.67 5.51 18.59
C ARG A 92 -16.85 5.89 20.05
#